data_AF-A0A2E6NU27-F1
#
_entry.id   AF-A0A2E6NU27-F1
#
_cell.length_a   1.000
_cell.length_b   1.000
_cell.length_c   1.000
_cell.angle_alpha   90.00
_cell.angle_beta   90.00
_cell.angle_gamma   90.00
#
_symmetry.space_group_name_H-M   'P 1'
#
loop_
_entity.id
_entity.type
_entity.pdbx_description
1 polymer ?
#
loop_
_entity_poly.entity_id
_entity_poly.type
_entity_poly.pdbx_seq_one_letter_code
_entity_poly.pdbx_strand_id
1 'polypeptide(L)'
;MKNFIDQIKLLSYGELDYFITDSNLKVLDHVVDNAAILSGSFNPIHHGHRKLLDYCSKNYDKNKYYEISLFNVDKPEIAGDDLRSRLKKFSKDEKIIITKSSKFIEKAILFPSSYFVIGYDTALRLLDESYLNKGESLDDLFSVIEDKKCKFIVAGRVDVTGKKFDNLKLENISFTYKHLFDLIEEKDFREDVSSTEKRRQDN
;
A
#
# COMPACT_ATOMS: atom_id res chain seq x y z
N MET A 1 23.09 -14.49 7.16
CA MET A 1 22.18 -13.64 6.37
C MET A 1 20.85 -14.37 6.27
N LYS A 2 19.72 -13.75 6.62
CA LYS A 2 18.38 -14.39 6.55
C LYS A 2 18.08 -14.77 5.09
N ASN A 3 17.63 -15.99 4.83
CA ASN A 3 17.31 -16.48 3.48
C ASN A 3 15.87 -16.07 3.08
N PHE A 4 15.72 -15.47 1.90
CA PHE A 4 14.41 -15.01 1.40
C PHE A 4 13.33 -16.10 1.33
N ILE A 5 13.68 -17.31 0.85
CA ILE A 5 12.71 -18.41 0.74
C ILE A 5 12.26 -18.89 2.11
N ASP A 6 13.18 -18.93 3.07
CA ASP A 6 12.83 -19.32 4.43
C ASP A 6 11.91 -18.28 5.07
N GLN A 7 12.12 -16.98 4.83
CA GLN A 7 11.19 -15.93 5.29
C GLN A 7 9.79 -16.09 4.68
N ILE A 8 9.69 -16.42 3.39
CA ILE A 8 8.39 -16.69 2.75
C ILE A 8 7.69 -17.88 3.44
N LYS A 9 8.41 -18.97 3.74
CA LYS A 9 7.85 -20.12 4.44
C LYS A 9 7.37 -19.76 5.85
N LEU A 10 8.19 -19.08 6.64
CA LEU A 10 7.84 -18.63 7.99
C LEU A 10 6.58 -17.74 7.96
N LEU A 11 6.53 -16.81 7.01
CA LEU A 11 5.36 -15.97 6.77
C LEU A 11 4.13 -16.83 6.41
N SER A 12 4.26 -17.76 5.46
CA SER A 12 3.17 -18.68 5.07
C SER A 12 2.66 -19.53 6.25
N TYR A 13 3.54 -19.99 7.14
CA TYR A 13 3.18 -20.76 8.34
C TYR A 13 2.66 -19.89 9.50
N GLY A 14 2.72 -18.56 9.41
CA GLY A 14 2.30 -17.66 10.49
C GLY A 14 3.31 -17.58 11.63
N GLU A 15 4.55 -18.02 11.41
CA GLU A 15 5.66 -17.86 12.36
C GLU A 15 6.34 -16.49 12.24
N LEU A 16 5.94 -15.71 11.24
CA LEU A 16 6.42 -14.37 10.97
C LEU A 16 5.29 -13.52 10.44
N ASP A 17 5.13 -12.30 10.96
CA ASP A 17 4.09 -11.38 10.50
C ASP A 17 4.47 -10.66 9.20
N TYR A 18 5.74 -10.26 9.09
CA TYR A 18 6.30 -9.61 7.91
C TYR A 18 7.82 -9.75 7.85
N PHE A 19 8.39 -9.46 6.67
CA PHE A 19 9.82 -9.17 6.53
C PHE A 19 10.06 -8.08 5.49
N ILE A 20 11.26 -7.51 5.51
CA ILE A 20 11.68 -6.47 4.56
C ILE A 20 12.72 -7.05 3.62
N THR A 21 12.60 -6.74 2.33
CA THR A 21 13.52 -7.15 1.27
C THR A 21 13.83 -6.00 0.32
N ASP A 22 14.85 -6.17 -0.51
CA ASP A 22 15.12 -5.34 -1.69
C ASP A 22 14.85 -6.11 -3.00
N SER A 23 15.13 -5.46 -4.14
CA SER A 23 15.04 -6.04 -5.49
C SER A 23 16.03 -7.20 -5.77
N ASN A 24 17.07 -7.37 -4.95
CA ASN A 24 18.01 -8.49 -5.01
C ASN A 24 17.59 -9.65 -4.09
N LEU A 25 16.40 -9.59 -3.49
CA LEU A 25 15.90 -10.56 -2.52
C LEU A 25 16.73 -10.63 -1.24
N LYS A 26 17.49 -9.57 -0.93
CA LYS A 26 18.23 -9.47 0.32
C LYS A 26 17.27 -9.11 1.43
N VAL A 27 17.11 -10.01 2.40
CA VAL A 27 16.35 -9.73 3.62
C VAL A 27 17.08 -8.69 4.47
N LEU A 28 16.38 -7.62 4.82
CA LEU A 28 16.91 -6.50 5.57
C LEU A 28 16.46 -6.57 7.03
N ASP A 29 17.38 -6.26 7.94
CA ASP A 29 17.10 -6.18 9.37
C ASP A 29 16.79 -4.72 9.74
N HIS A 30 15.58 -4.28 9.36
CA HIS A 30 15.07 -2.96 9.66
C HIS A 30 13.76 -3.08 10.44
N VAL A 31 13.54 -2.14 11.35
CA VAL A 31 12.22 -1.93 11.95
C VAL A 31 11.48 -0.93 11.07
N VAL A 32 10.20 -1.21 10.81
CA VAL A 32 9.32 -0.23 10.13
C VAL A 32 8.85 0.77 11.17
N ASP A 33 9.39 1.98 11.11
CA ASP A 33 9.00 3.09 11.96
C ASP A 33 8.83 4.37 11.15
N ASN A 34 7.97 5.26 11.65
CA ASN A 34 7.65 6.55 11.04
C ASN A 34 7.51 6.46 9.50
N ALA A 35 6.72 5.50 9.01
CA ALA A 35 6.74 5.11 7.60
C ALA A 35 5.61 5.73 6.79
N ALA A 36 5.91 6.08 5.54
CA ALA A 36 4.93 6.18 4.47
C ALA A 36 4.94 4.85 3.73
N ILE A 37 3.82 4.14 3.75
CA ILE A 37 3.71 2.77 3.22
C ILE A 37 2.78 2.80 2.02
N LEU A 38 3.31 2.65 0.81
CA LEU A 38 2.51 2.45 -0.39
C LEU A 38 2.23 0.96 -0.54
N SER A 39 1.00 0.55 -0.26
CA SER A 39 0.53 -0.83 -0.43
C SER A 39 0.04 -1.08 -1.86
N GLY A 40 0.50 -2.15 -2.49
CA GLY A 40 0.08 -2.46 -3.86
C GLY A 40 0.56 -3.81 -4.36
N SER A 41 -0.08 -4.32 -5.43
CA SER A 41 0.38 -5.56 -6.06
C SER A 41 1.64 -5.37 -6.91
N PHE A 42 1.94 -4.12 -7.32
CA PHE A 42 3.11 -3.73 -8.14
C PHE A 42 3.46 -4.69 -9.27
N ASN A 43 2.49 -4.95 -10.14
CA ASN A 43 2.63 -5.88 -11.25
C ASN A 43 2.49 -5.16 -12.62
N PRO A 44 3.51 -4.41 -13.09
CA PRO A 44 4.78 -4.08 -12.42
C PRO A 44 4.75 -2.73 -11.67
N ILE A 45 5.74 -2.49 -10.81
CA ILE A 45 6.05 -1.14 -10.28
C ILE A 45 6.34 -0.15 -11.44
N HIS A 46 6.07 1.15 -11.22
CA HIS A 46 6.29 2.19 -12.23
C HIS A 46 6.59 3.56 -11.62
N HIS A 47 6.94 4.53 -12.48
CA HIS A 47 7.33 5.87 -12.04
C HIS A 47 6.23 6.58 -11.25
N GLY A 48 4.95 6.41 -11.62
CA GLY A 48 3.83 6.97 -10.84
C GLY A 48 3.85 6.52 -9.37
N HIS A 49 4.05 5.23 -9.10
CA HIS A 49 4.19 4.73 -7.73
C HIS A 49 5.41 5.34 -7.00
N ARG A 50 6.54 5.49 -7.70
CA ARG A 50 7.77 6.07 -7.13
C ARG A 50 7.59 7.52 -6.76
N LYS A 51 7.10 8.33 -7.70
CA LYS A 51 6.82 9.75 -7.46
C LYS A 51 5.79 9.94 -6.36
N LEU A 52 4.74 9.11 -6.31
CA LEU A 52 3.73 9.19 -5.26
C LEU A 52 4.35 8.94 -3.87
N LEU A 53 5.10 7.85 -3.72
CA LEU A 53 5.73 7.54 -2.44
C LEU A 53 6.80 8.59 -2.06
N ASP A 54 7.55 9.11 -3.03
CA ASP A 54 8.51 10.20 -2.82
C ASP A 54 7.85 11.49 -2.36
N TYR A 55 6.72 11.87 -3.00
CA TYR A 55 5.92 13.03 -2.62
C TYR A 55 5.44 12.90 -1.17
N CYS A 56 4.82 11.76 -0.82
CA CYS A 56 4.32 11.52 0.53
C CYS A 56 5.46 11.49 1.56
N SER A 57 6.55 10.80 1.28
CA SER A 57 7.69 10.74 2.20
C SER A 57 8.26 12.12 2.53
N LYS A 58 8.40 12.99 1.52
CA LYS A 58 8.93 14.35 1.71
C LYS A 58 7.97 15.25 2.48
N ASN A 59 6.69 15.26 2.13
CA ASN A 59 5.73 16.18 2.72
C ASN A 59 5.34 15.82 4.15
N TYR A 60 5.42 14.54 4.51
CA TYR A 60 5.07 14.05 5.85
C TYR A 60 6.29 13.65 6.69
N ASP A 61 7.51 13.89 6.19
CA ASP A 61 8.79 13.52 6.83
C ASP A 61 8.80 12.06 7.32
N LYS A 62 8.55 11.13 6.39
CA LYS A 62 8.38 9.70 6.68
C LYS A 62 9.29 8.80 5.85
N ASN A 63 9.71 7.69 6.42
CA ASN A 63 10.51 6.67 5.74
C ASN A 63 9.72 5.97 4.64
N LYS A 64 10.34 5.77 3.46
CA LYS A 64 9.69 5.12 2.31
C LYS A 64 9.68 3.61 2.43
N TYR A 65 8.48 3.03 2.34
CA TYR A 65 8.31 1.60 2.17
C TYR A 65 7.24 1.30 1.11
N TYR A 66 7.53 0.33 0.26
CA TYR A 66 6.51 -0.37 -0.50
C TYR A 66 6.02 -1.55 0.31
N GLU A 67 4.77 -1.94 0.14
CA GLU A 67 4.23 -3.12 0.78
C GLU A 67 3.48 -4.00 -0.22
N ILE A 68 3.82 -5.28 -0.25
CA ILE A 68 3.15 -6.32 -1.02
C ILE A 68 2.60 -7.34 -0.03
N SER A 69 1.28 -7.46 0.02
CA SER A 69 0.64 -8.60 0.67
C SER A 69 0.58 -9.80 -0.26
N LEU A 70 0.99 -10.97 0.23
CA LEU A 70 0.83 -12.25 -0.45
C LEU A 70 -0.66 -12.62 -0.66
N PHE A 71 -1.52 -12.15 0.25
CA PHE A 71 -2.97 -12.36 0.22
C PHE A 71 -3.68 -11.04 -0.04
N ASN A 72 -4.63 -11.02 -0.96
CA ASN A 72 -5.45 -9.86 -1.21
C ASN A 72 -6.91 -10.33 -1.33
N VAL A 73 -7.84 -9.57 -0.75
CA VAL A 73 -9.26 -9.95 -0.62
C VAL A 73 -9.86 -10.36 -1.97
N ASP A 74 -9.46 -9.71 -3.06
CA ASP A 74 -10.02 -9.91 -4.40
C ASP A 74 -9.10 -10.70 -5.38
N LYS A 75 -7.95 -11.22 -4.93
CA LYS A 75 -6.96 -11.83 -5.85
C LYS A 75 -6.42 -13.16 -5.31
N PRO A 76 -6.04 -14.09 -6.21
CA PRO A 76 -5.34 -15.29 -5.80
C PRO A 76 -4.02 -14.95 -5.09
N GLU A 77 -3.59 -15.86 -4.22
CA GLU A 77 -2.31 -15.76 -3.53
C GLU A 77 -1.17 -15.57 -4.54
N ILE A 78 -0.25 -14.64 -4.23
CA ILE A 78 0.92 -14.39 -5.08
C ILE A 78 1.91 -15.54 -4.89
N ALA A 79 2.08 -16.36 -5.94
CA ALA A 79 3.08 -17.42 -5.95
C ALA A 79 4.50 -16.84 -5.81
N GLY A 80 5.41 -17.61 -5.20
CA GLY A 80 6.79 -17.15 -4.94
C GLY A 80 7.56 -16.67 -6.17
N ASP A 81 7.36 -17.30 -7.33
CA ASP A 81 8.01 -16.88 -8.58
C ASP A 81 7.42 -15.58 -9.15
N ASP A 82 6.11 -15.36 -9.01
CA ASP A 82 5.46 -14.10 -9.40
C ASP A 82 5.93 -12.97 -8.48
N LEU A 83 6.00 -13.20 -7.16
CA LEU A 83 6.56 -12.22 -6.23
C LEU A 83 8.00 -11.85 -6.62
N ARG A 84 8.86 -12.83 -6.88
CA ARG A 84 10.25 -12.59 -7.32
C ARG A 84 10.31 -11.78 -8.61
N SER A 85 9.44 -12.06 -9.58
CA SER A 85 9.34 -11.30 -10.82
C SER A 85 9.00 -9.82 -10.58
N ARG A 86 8.03 -9.56 -9.69
CA ARG A 86 7.63 -8.21 -9.29
C ARG A 86 8.77 -7.48 -8.58
N LEU A 87 9.42 -8.12 -7.60
CA LEU A 87 10.52 -7.54 -6.82
C LEU A 87 11.71 -7.12 -7.69
N LYS A 88 12.05 -7.89 -8.73
CA LYS A 88 13.13 -7.56 -9.66
C LYS A 88 12.92 -6.26 -10.46
N LYS A 89 11.69 -5.72 -10.50
CA LYS A 89 11.37 -4.46 -11.20
C LYS A 89 11.59 -3.23 -10.30
N PHE A 90 11.85 -3.42 -9.01
CA PHE A 90 12.23 -2.36 -8.08
C PHE A 90 13.71 -1.99 -8.24
N SER A 91 14.06 -0.78 -7.79
CA SER A 91 15.44 -0.31 -7.68
C SER A 91 16.12 -0.94 -6.46
N LYS A 92 17.46 -0.84 -6.37
CA LYS A 92 18.25 -1.49 -5.30
C LYS A 92 18.07 -0.85 -3.92
N ASP A 93 17.71 0.43 -3.89
CA ASP A 93 17.51 1.25 -2.70
C ASP A 93 16.07 1.23 -2.17
N GLU A 94 15.14 0.64 -2.93
CA GLU A 94 13.73 0.55 -2.56
C GLU A 94 13.51 -0.59 -1.55
N LYS A 95 12.97 -0.25 -0.37
CA LYS A 95 12.62 -1.22 0.68
C LYS A 95 11.20 -1.72 0.46
N ILE A 96 11.04 -3.03 0.38
CA ILE A 96 9.74 -3.69 0.18
C ILE A 96 9.41 -4.54 1.39
N ILE A 97 8.29 -4.24 2.05
CA ILE A 97 7.69 -5.04 3.10
C ILE A 97 6.85 -6.14 2.44
N ILE A 98 7.02 -7.38 2.88
CA ILE A 98 6.20 -8.52 2.48
C ILE A 98 5.36 -8.94 3.69
N THR A 99 4.03 -8.98 3.51
CA THR A 99 3.07 -9.38 4.56
C THR A 99 2.09 -10.44 4.05
N LYS A 100 1.25 -10.96 4.95
CA LYS A 100 -0.01 -11.65 4.57
C LYS A 100 -1.26 -10.81 4.85
N SER A 101 -1.07 -9.59 5.32
CA SER A 101 -2.16 -8.73 5.78
C SER A 101 -2.93 -8.19 4.59
N SER A 102 -4.18 -8.58 4.44
CA SER A 102 -5.02 -8.12 3.33
C SER A 102 -5.79 -6.84 3.66
N LYS A 103 -5.96 -6.54 4.96
CA LYS A 103 -6.73 -5.40 5.46
C LYS A 103 -5.84 -4.33 6.10
N PHE A 104 -6.28 -3.07 6.07
CA PHE A 104 -5.54 -1.97 6.68
C PHE A 104 -5.55 -1.99 8.22
N ILE A 105 -6.55 -2.61 8.86
CA ILE A 105 -6.54 -2.84 10.32
C ILE A 105 -5.31 -3.66 10.71
N GLU A 106 -5.11 -4.80 10.04
CA GLU A 106 -3.98 -5.69 10.26
C GLU A 106 -2.65 -4.94 10.03
N LYS A 107 -2.57 -4.17 8.94
CA LYS A 107 -1.38 -3.36 8.64
C LYS A 107 -1.12 -2.29 9.71
N ALA A 108 -2.15 -1.64 10.24
CA ALA A 108 -1.99 -0.63 11.28
C ALA A 108 -1.49 -1.23 12.61
N ILE A 109 -1.90 -2.47 12.92
CA ILE A 109 -1.39 -3.21 14.08
C ILE A 109 0.09 -3.55 13.87
N LEU A 110 0.49 -3.98 12.67
CA LEU A 110 1.89 -4.30 12.36
C LEU A 110 2.79 -3.07 12.26
N PHE A 111 2.26 -1.95 11.76
CA PHE A 111 3.01 -0.74 11.44
C PHE A 111 2.40 0.51 12.11
N PRO A 112 2.42 0.58 13.45
CA PRO A 112 1.89 1.74 14.16
C PRO A 112 2.61 3.04 13.76
N SER A 113 1.92 4.17 13.88
CA SER A 113 2.40 5.52 13.53
C SER A 113 2.80 5.69 12.05
N SER A 114 2.33 4.80 11.18
CA SER A 114 2.61 4.83 9.74
C SER A 114 1.45 5.43 8.95
N TYR A 115 1.77 6.09 7.84
CA TYR A 115 0.79 6.67 6.93
C TYR A 115 0.69 5.78 5.69
N PHE A 116 -0.49 5.21 5.48
CA PHE A 116 -0.78 4.34 4.35
C PHE A 116 -1.12 5.17 3.13
N VAL A 117 -0.27 5.09 2.11
CA VAL A 117 -0.48 5.76 0.84
C VAL A 117 -1.33 4.85 -0.04
N ILE A 118 -2.48 5.35 -0.47
CA ILE A 118 -3.46 4.59 -1.25
C ILE A 118 -3.97 5.39 -2.44
N GLY A 119 -4.40 4.70 -3.50
CA GLY A 119 -5.07 5.31 -4.63
C GLY A 119 -6.57 5.48 -4.40
N TYR A 120 -7.20 6.31 -5.23
CA TYR A 120 -8.64 6.58 -5.22
C TYR A 120 -9.51 5.32 -5.11
N ASP A 121 -9.29 4.31 -5.98
CA ASP A 121 -10.09 3.08 -5.98
C ASP A 121 -9.94 2.28 -4.67
N THR A 122 -8.75 2.26 -4.07
CA THR A 122 -8.54 1.61 -2.77
C THR A 122 -9.23 2.36 -1.65
N ALA A 123 -9.22 3.70 -1.70
CA ALA A 123 -9.91 4.52 -0.71
C ALA A 123 -11.44 4.34 -0.78
N LEU A 124 -12.02 4.17 -1.97
CA LEU A 124 -13.44 3.83 -2.11
C LEU A 124 -13.79 2.49 -1.46
N ARG A 125 -12.97 1.45 -1.67
CA ARG A 125 -13.19 0.14 -1.04
C ARG A 125 -13.02 0.18 0.48
N LEU A 126 -12.09 0.99 0.97
CA LEU A 126 -11.87 1.19 2.40
C LEU A 126 -13.11 1.79 3.11
N LEU A 127 -13.88 2.60 2.39
CA LEU A 127 -15.11 3.23 2.89
C LEU A 127 -16.39 2.43 2.57
N ASP A 128 -16.25 1.28 1.92
CA ASP A 128 -17.36 0.41 1.54
C ASP A 128 -17.49 -0.73 2.53
N GLU A 129 -18.56 -0.72 3.32
CA GLU A 129 -18.85 -1.73 4.35
C GLU A 129 -18.94 -3.15 3.79
N SER A 130 -19.21 -3.33 2.50
CA SER A 130 -19.24 -4.67 1.87
C SER A 130 -17.87 -5.36 1.85
N TYR A 131 -16.78 -4.61 2.06
CA TYR A 131 -15.42 -5.15 2.17
C TYR A 131 -15.04 -5.49 3.63
N LEU A 132 -15.90 -5.22 4.61
CA LEU A 132 -15.70 -5.58 6.00
C LEU A 132 -16.19 -7.01 6.27
N ASN A 133 -15.66 -7.65 7.32
CA ASN A 133 -16.21 -8.94 7.74
C ASN A 133 -17.61 -8.76 8.32
N LYS A 134 -18.40 -9.83 8.33
CA LYS A 134 -19.72 -9.82 8.98
C LYS A 134 -19.57 -9.43 10.45
N GLY A 135 -20.21 -8.33 10.84
CA GLY A 135 -20.20 -7.81 12.21
C GLY A 135 -19.11 -6.78 12.51
N GLU A 136 -18.23 -6.48 11.55
CA GLU A 136 -17.32 -5.33 11.62
C GLU A 136 -18.02 -4.08 11.07
N SER A 137 -17.69 -2.91 11.63
CA SER A 137 -18.12 -1.60 11.14
C SER A 137 -16.94 -0.74 10.70
N LEU A 138 -17.22 0.35 9.97
CA LEU A 138 -16.21 1.36 9.66
C LEU A 138 -15.68 2.01 10.95
N ASP A 139 -16.53 2.13 11.97
CA ASP A 139 -16.16 2.70 13.27
C ASP A 139 -15.08 1.83 13.96
N ASP A 140 -15.23 0.50 13.91
CA ASP A 140 -14.23 -0.43 14.45
C ASP A 140 -12.89 -0.31 13.70
N LEU A 141 -12.96 -0.25 12.36
CA LEU A 141 -11.81 -0.05 11.49
C LEU A 141 -11.06 1.23 11.86
N PHE A 142 -11.75 2.37 11.83
CA PHE A 142 -11.10 3.67 11.99
C PHE A 142 -10.68 3.95 13.43
N SER A 143 -11.37 3.38 14.42
CA SER A 143 -10.92 3.40 15.82
C SER A 143 -9.54 2.74 15.97
N VAL A 144 -9.31 1.59 15.32
CA VAL A 144 -7.98 0.95 15.34
C VAL A 144 -6.94 1.79 14.60
N ILE A 145 -7.30 2.37 13.45
CA ILE A 145 -6.39 3.26 12.70
C ILE A 145 -5.95 4.44 13.58
N GLU A 146 -6.89 5.06 14.29
CA GLU A 146 -6.63 6.18 15.19
C GLU A 146 -5.79 5.78 16.41
N ASP A 147 -6.14 4.68 17.10
CA ASP A 147 -5.38 4.15 18.25
C ASP A 147 -3.92 3.86 17.87
N LYS A 148 -3.70 3.30 16.69
CA LYS A 148 -2.36 3.04 16.16
C LYS A 148 -1.67 4.27 15.59
N LYS A 149 -2.30 5.46 15.64
CA LYS A 149 -1.78 6.74 15.13
C LYS A 149 -1.46 6.69 13.63
N CYS A 150 -2.20 5.86 12.90
CA CYS A 150 -2.06 5.72 11.46
C CYS A 150 -2.97 6.72 10.74
N LYS A 151 -2.63 7.00 9.48
CA LYS A 151 -3.45 7.84 8.58
C LYS A 151 -3.44 7.27 7.18
N PHE A 152 -4.37 7.72 6.36
CA PHE A 152 -4.41 7.47 4.93
C PHE A 152 -4.03 8.72 4.16
N ILE A 153 -3.09 8.59 3.25
CA ILE A 153 -2.80 9.60 2.24
C ILE A 153 -3.40 9.11 0.93
N VAL A 154 -4.37 9.83 0.38
CA VAL A 154 -5.14 9.41 -0.78
C VAL A 154 -4.70 10.18 -2.01
N ALA A 155 -4.17 9.46 -2.99
CA ALA A 155 -3.91 10.00 -4.32
C ALA A 155 -5.15 9.85 -5.21
N GLY A 156 -5.54 10.93 -5.88
CA GLY A 156 -6.53 10.87 -6.94
C GLY A 156 -6.05 10.08 -8.15
N ARG A 157 -6.98 9.82 -9.08
CA ARG A 157 -6.70 9.15 -10.36
C ARG A 157 -7.11 10.05 -11.52
N VAL A 158 -6.48 9.86 -12.65
CA VAL A 158 -6.97 10.40 -13.92
C VAL A 158 -7.83 9.36 -14.60
N ASP A 159 -8.94 9.82 -15.20
CA ASP A 159 -9.83 8.97 -15.97
C ASP A 159 -9.13 8.43 -17.23
N VAL A 160 -9.69 7.39 -17.82
CA VAL A 160 -9.13 6.76 -19.04
C VAL A 160 -9.02 7.71 -20.23
N THR A 161 -9.69 8.87 -20.20
CA THR A 161 -9.63 9.87 -21.27
C THR A 161 -8.54 10.94 -21.06
N GLY A 162 -7.92 10.98 -19.87
CA GLY A 162 -6.91 11.99 -19.52
C GLY A 162 -7.49 13.36 -19.17
N LYS A 163 -8.82 13.51 -19.15
CA LYS A 163 -9.49 14.82 -19.07
C LYS A 163 -10.01 15.15 -17.68
N LYS A 164 -10.26 14.15 -16.85
CA LYS A 164 -10.87 14.32 -15.54
C LYS A 164 -10.00 13.68 -14.47
N PHE A 165 -9.73 14.45 -13.42
CA PHE A 165 -9.11 13.96 -12.19
C PHE A 165 -10.22 13.60 -11.19
N ASP A 166 -10.35 12.33 -10.87
CA ASP A 166 -11.21 11.85 -9.79
C ASP A 166 -10.38 11.81 -8.50
N ASN A 167 -10.79 12.60 -7.52
CA ASN A 167 -10.25 12.52 -6.17
C ASN A 167 -11.34 12.09 -5.19
N LEU A 168 -10.92 11.50 -4.07
CA LEU A 168 -11.84 11.32 -2.96
C LEU A 168 -12.27 12.72 -2.51
N LYS A 169 -13.54 12.86 -2.10
CA LYS A 169 -14.02 14.10 -1.53
C LYS A 169 -14.18 13.90 -0.05
N LEU A 170 -13.66 14.82 0.77
CA LEU A 170 -13.83 14.74 2.22
C LEU A 170 -15.32 14.76 2.60
N GLU A 171 -16.20 15.37 1.80
CA GLU A 171 -17.66 15.30 2.04
C GLU A 171 -18.22 13.86 2.00
N ASN A 172 -17.57 12.94 1.30
CA ASN A 172 -17.98 11.54 1.21
C ASN A 172 -17.50 10.71 2.41
N ILE A 173 -16.67 11.29 3.28
CA ILE A 173 -16.17 10.65 4.50
C ILE A 173 -17.00 11.18 5.67
N SER A 174 -17.46 10.27 6.54
CA SER A 174 -18.13 10.67 7.78
C SER A 174 -17.26 11.68 8.54
N PHE A 175 -17.88 12.73 9.09
CA PHE A 175 -17.19 13.79 9.81
C PHE A 175 -16.25 13.23 10.89
N THR A 176 -16.67 12.14 11.54
CA THR A 176 -15.91 11.42 12.57
C THR A 176 -14.52 10.97 12.13
N TYR A 177 -14.30 10.68 10.84
CA TYR A 177 -13.06 10.07 10.35
C TYR A 177 -12.23 10.95 9.42
N LYS A 178 -12.70 12.16 9.08
CA LYS A 178 -12.02 13.03 8.10
C LYS A 178 -10.56 13.31 8.46
N HIS A 179 -10.23 13.44 9.75
CA HIS A 179 -8.88 13.74 10.22
C HIS A 179 -7.88 12.59 10.00
N LEU A 180 -8.36 11.38 9.71
CA LEU A 180 -7.54 10.22 9.36
C LEU A 180 -7.15 10.21 7.87
N PHE A 181 -7.71 11.09 7.06
CA PHE A 181 -7.48 11.15 5.62
C PHE A 181 -6.86 12.48 5.21
N ASP A 182 -5.70 12.41 4.58
CA ASP A 182 -5.10 13.53 3.88
C ASP A 182 -5.20 13.28 2.37
N LEU A 183 -5.84 14.18 1.64
CA LEU A 183 -6.07 14.04 0.20
C LEU A 183 -5.04 14.83 -0.58
N ILE A 184 -4.38 14.18 -1.54
CA ILE A 184 -3.44 14.88 -2.44
C ILE A 184 -4.24 15.57 -3.53
N GLU A 185 -4.08 16.88 -3.67
CA GLU A 185 -4.76 17.65 -4.72
C GLU A 185 -4.11 17.40 -6.10
N GLU A 186 -4.89 17.56 -7.18
CA GLU A 186 -4.40 17.38 -8.56
C GLU A 186 -3.17 18.24 -8.87
N LYS A 187 -3.14 19.48 -8.35
CA LYS A 187 -2.03 20.42 -8.57
C LYS A 187 -0.71 19.92 -7.97
N ASP A 188 -0.80 19.09 -6.94
CA ASP A 188 0.35 18.60 -6.20
C ASP A 188 0.83 17.24 -6.73
N PHE A 189 -0.10 16.42 -7.22
CA PHE A 189 0.22 15.13 -7.83
C PHE A 189 -0.79 14.69 -8.90
N ARG A 190 -0.30 14.54 -10.13
CA ARG A 190 -1.04 13.95 -11.25
C ARG A 190 -0.11 13.07 -12.08
N GLU A 191 -0.45 11.79 -12.18
CA GLU A 191 0.29 10.83 -13.02
C GLU A 191 -0.68 9.95 -13.82
N ASP A 192 -0.55 10.00 -15.16
CA ASP A 192 -1.47 9.37 -16.11
C ASP A 192 -0.97 7.96 -16.52
N VAL A 193 -0.51 7.15 -15.57
CA VAL A 193 0.10 5.84 -15.85
C VAL A 193 -0.41 4.74 -14.93
N SER A 194 -0.92 3.66 -15.52
CA SER A 194 -1.32 2.44 -14.80
C SER A 194 -0.40 1.25 -15.08
N SER A 195 -0.34 0.32 -14.12
CA SER A 195 0.37 -0.95 -14.31
C SER A 195 -0.28 -1.83 -15.40
N THR A 196 -1.58 -1.68 -15.63
CA THR A 196 -2.32 -2.44 -16.65
C THR A 196 -1.91 -2.04 -18.06
N GLU A 197 -1.71 -0.74 -18.31
CA GLU A 197 -1.21 -0.26 -19.60
C GLU A 197 0.22 -0.73 -19.84
N LYS A 198 1.07 -0.72 -18.82
CA LYS A 198 2.45 -1.22 -18.93
C LYS A 198 2.52 -2.69 -19.34
N ARG A 199 1.65 -3.55 -18.78
CA ARG A 199 1.58 -4.96 -19.20
C ARG A 199 1.19 -5.13 -20.67
N ARG A 200 0.49 -4.17 -21.27
CA ARG A 200 0.14 -4.20 -22.70
C ARG A 200 1.27 -3.67 -23.61
N GLN A 201 2.20 -2.88 -23.08
CA GLN A 201 3.34 -2.32 -23.82
C GLN A 201 4.59 -3.20 -23.74
N ASP A 202 4.76 -3.98 -22.67
CA ASP A 202 5.90 -4.89 -22.46
C ASP A 202 5.70 -6.29 -23.09
N ASN A 203 4.56 -6.53 -23.76
CA ASN A 203 4.24 -7.75 -24.53
C ASN A 203 4.31 -7.46 -26.02
#